data_AF-A0A978SEX0-F1
#
_entry.id   AF-A0A978SEX0-F1
#
_cell.length_a   1.000
_cell.length_b   1.000
_cell.length_c   1.000
_cell.angle_alpha   90.00
_cell.angle_beta   90.00
_cell.angle_gamma   90.00
#
_symmetry.space_group_name_H-M   'P 1'
#
loop_
_entity.id
_entity.type
_entity.pdbx_description
1 polymer ?
#
loop_
_entity_poly.entity_id
_entity_poly.type
_entity_poly.pdbx_seq_one_letter_code
_entity_poly.pdbx_strand_id
1 'polypeptide(L)'
;MNRIFILGTAGAIALVVGGKIALNKQPASESALAVQSNSVLSIPSPIAVSPGQQLNPSSTPAPSPSYYSRRISTCAGAGRNANFRAHPSLDPRSILGVIRYGESVQLTGKVIQGDGVTWYEAIAPALYSSLDAGAQNRLESNQIGWIASCFIED
;
A
#
# COMPACT_ATOMS: atom_id res chain seq x y z
N MET A 1 50.18 -40.45 8.47
CA MET A 1 50.24 -39.59 9.67
C MET A 1 49.81 -38.20 9.24
N ASN A 2 48.59 -37.77 9.55
CA ASN A 2 48.16 -36.38 9.37
C ASN A 2 47.22 -36.02 10.52
N ARG A 3 47.70 -35.13 11.39
CA ARG A 3 46.94 -34.58 12.52
C ARG A 3 46.26 -33.29 12.05
N ILE A 4 44.94 -33.26 12.07
CA ILE A 4 44.14 -32.04 11.85
C ILE A 4 43.95 -31.38 13.22
N PHE A 5 44.51 -30.18 13.37
CA PHE A 5 44.26 -29.27 14.50
C PHE A 5 43.28 -28.21 14.03
N ILE A 6 42.04 -28.22 14.53
CA ILE A 6 41.21 -27.01 14.63
C ILE A 6 40.35 -27.15 15.91
N LEU A 7 40.80 -26.53 17.01
CA LEU A 7 39.95 -26.15 18.12
C LEU A 7 40.18 -24.66 18.36
N GLY A 8 39.12 -23.87 18.15
CA GLY A 8 39.13 -22.43 18.33
C GLY A 8 37.74 -21.91 18.62
N THR A 9 37.12 -22.40 19.70
CA THR A 9 35.93 -21.78 20.29
C THR A 9 36.34 -21.04 21.55
N ALA A 10 36.51 -19.74 21.42
CA ALA A 10 36.48 -18.82 22.56
C ALA A 10 35.53 -17.68 22.19
N GLY A 11 34.26 -17.87 22.52
CA GLY A 11 33.29 -16.79 22.60
C GLY A 11 33.50 -16.02 23.90
N ALA A 12 33.48 -14.70 23.81
CA ALA A 12 33.11 -13.80 24.89
C ALA A 12 33.04 -12.37 24.33
N ILE A 13 31.85 -11.89 23.98
CA ILE A 13 31.61 -10.44 23.94
C ILE A 13 30.22 -10.19 24.52
N ALA A 14 30.19 -9.81 25.80
CA ALA A 14 29.19 -8.90 26.33
C ALA A 14 29.67 -8.40 27.71
N LEU A 15 30.06 -7.14 27.79
CA LEU A 15 29.98 -6.36 29.02
C LEU A 15 29.46 -4.97 28.68
N VAL A 16 28.21 -4.79 29.04
CA VAL A 16 27.45 -3.53 29.08
C VAL A 16 28.12 -2.60 30.08
N VAL A 17 28.44 -1.38 29.66
CA VAL A 17 28.76 -0.28 30.58
C VAL A 17 28.00 0.97 30.18
N GLY A 18 26.96 1.25 30.97
CA GLY A 18 26.54 2.57 31.44
C GLY A 18 26.47 3.73 30.45
N GLY A 19 25.27 3.98 29.92
CA GLY A 19 24.87 5.29 29.40
C GLY A 19 23.52 5.70 29.95
N LYS A 20 23.50 6.38 31.10
CA LYS A 20 22.35 7.20 31.52
C LYS A 20 22.37 8.46 30.65
N ILE A 21 21.39 8.64 29.76
CA ILE A 21 21.12 9.94 29.15
C ILE A 21 19.62 10.20 29.20
N ALA A 22 19.32 11.45 29.54
CA ALA A 22 18.13 11.90 30.20
C ALA A 22 16.86 11.90 29.33
N LEU A 23 15.74 11.70 30.05
CA LEU A 23 14.38 12.07 29.71
C LEU A 23 14.33 13.53 29.23
N ASN A 24 14.13 13.75 27.92
CA ASN A 24 13.70 15.06 27.43
C ASN A 24 12.18 15.06 27.20
N LYS A 25 11.51 15.96 27.92
CA LYS A 25 10.08 16.11 28.06
C LYS A 25 9.64 17.34 27.24
N GLN A 26 8.98 17.09 26.12
CA GLN A 26 8.01 17.96 25.39
C GLN A 26 8.55 19.34 24.86
N PRO A 27 7.91 20.02 23.88
CA PRO A 27 6.56 19.78 23.38
C PRO A 27 6.31 19.80 21.86
N ALA A 28 5.09 19.35 21.54
CA ALA A 28 4.40 19.56 20.29
C ALA A 28 4.52 21.01 19.83
N SER A 29 4.90 21.21 18.56
CA SER A 29 4.78 22.50 17.91
C SER A 29 3.47 22.52 17.12
N GLU A 30 2.42 22.95 17.83
CA GLU A 30 1.28 23.64 17.24
C GLU A 30 1.80 24.92 16.58
N SER A 31 1.60 25.06 15.27
CA SER A 31 1.63 26.37 14.62
C SER A 31 0.21 26.75 14.29
N ALA A 32 -0.44 27.40 15.25
CA ALA A 32 -1.59 28.27 15.02
C ALA A 32 -1.09 29.72 15.10
N LEU A 33 -1.53 30.55 14.15
CA LEU A 33 -1.62 32.02 14.09
C LEU A 33 -1.64 32.40 12.59
N ALA A 34 -2.48 33.27 12.04
CA ALA A 34 -3.65 33.98 12.53
C ALA A 34 -4.46 34.48 11.32
N VAL A 35 -5.72 34.76 11.61
CA VAL A 35 -6.78 35.45 10.86
C VAL A 35 -6.30 36.61 9.94
N GLN A 36 -6.83 36.66 8.72
CA GLN A 36 -7.27 37.92 8.11
C GLN A 36 -8.69 37.77 7.57
N SER A 37 -9.63 38.33 8.34
CA SER A 37 -10.93 38.81 7.86
C SER A 37 -10.74 40.05 7.00
N ASN A 38 -11.58 40.19 5.97
CA ASN A 38 -12.00 41.40 5.21
C ASN A 38 -12.18 40.97 3.74
N SER A 39 -13.27 41.23 3.01
CA SER A 39 -14.46 42.05 3.23
C SER A 39 -15.57 41.49 2.34
N VAL A 40 -16.80 41.65 2.81
CA VAL A 40 -18.04 41.46 2.04
C VAL A 40 -17.98 42.34 0.78
N LEU A 41 -17.89 41.71 -0.41
CA LEU A 41 -18.31 42.38 -1.64
C LEU A 41 -19.77 42.04 -1.89
N SER A 42 -20.60 43.07 -1.83
CA SER A 42 -22.01 43.05 -2.18
C SER A 42 -22.21 42.47 -3.58
N ILE A 43 -22.82 41.29 -3.66
CA ILE A 43 -23.33 40.75 -4.91
C ILE A 43 -24.75 41.31 -5.08
N PRO A 44 -25.06 42.03 -6.17
CA PRO A 44 -26.44 42.43 -6.44
C PRO A 44 -27.32 41.19 -6.68
N SER A 45 -28.49 41.15 -6.04
CA SER A 45 -29.54 40.16 -6.27
C SER A 45 -30.27 40.41 -7.61
N PRO A 46 -31.24 39.56 -7.97
CA PRO A 46 -31.15 38.54 -9.01
C PRO A 46 -31.66 39.03 -10.37
N ILE A 47 -31.01 38.66 -11.46
CA ILE A 47 -31.64 38.73 -12.79
C ILE A 47 -32.57 37.53 -12.92
N ALA A 48 -33.87 37.80 -12.90
CA ALA A 48 -34.89 36.86 -13.32
C ALA A 48 -34.65 36.46 -14.78
N VAL A 49 -34.44 35.16 -15.03
CA VAL A 49 -34.52 34.56 -16.38
C VAL A 49 -35.41 33.32 -16.30
N SER A 50 -36.30 33.23 -17.29
CA SER A 50 -37.46 32.36 -17.48
C SER A 50 -37.34 30.86 -17.12
N PRO A 51 -38.50 30.21 -16.84
CA PRO A 51 -38.59 28.78 -16.68
C PRO A 51 -38.55 28.09 -18.05
N GLY A 52 -37.63 27.15 -18.22
CA GLY A 52 -37.66 26.24 -19.37
C GLY A 52 -36.30 26.02 -20.01
N GLN A 53 -35.42 25.31 -19.31
CA GLN A 53 -34.55 24.29 -19.90
C GLN A 53 -33.91 23.51 -18.74
N GLN A 54 -34.60 22.46 -18.33
CA GLN A 54 -34.03 21.39 -17.53
C GLN A 54 -32.89 20.79 -18.36
N LEU A 55 -31.65 21.14 -18.03
CA LEU A 55 -30.47 20.42 -18.49
C LEU A 55 -30.58 19.02 -17.89
N ASN A 56 -31.11 18.08 -18.65
CA ASN A 56 -30.99 16.66 -18.32
C ASN A 56 -29.49 16.38 -18.15
N PRO A 57 -29.01 15.97 -16.96
CA PRO A 57 -27.68 15.39 -16.89
C PRO A 57 -27.76 14.15 -17.77
N SER A 58 -27.04 14.16 -18.89
CA SER A 58 -26.82 12.97 -19.70
C SER A 58 -26.17 11.94 -18.77
N SER A 59 -26.97 11.03 -18.24
CA SER A 59 -26.52 9.90 -17.45
C SER A 59 -25.88 8.91 -18.41
N THR A 60 -24.70 9.26 -18.93
CA THR A 60 -23.80 8.27 -19.51
C THR A 60 -23.52 7.27 -18.40
N PRO A 61 -23.91 5.99 -18.54
CA PRO A 61 -23.60 4.99 -17.53
C PRO A 61 -22.08 4.98 -17.35
N ALA A 62 -21.61 5.12 -16.10
CA ALA A 62 -20.20 4.91 -15.80
C ALA A 62 -19.82 3.52 -16.34
N PRO A 63 -18.70 3.39 -17.07
CA PRO A 63 -18.29 2.10 -17.61
C PRO A 63 -18.20 1.09 -16.47
N SER A 64 -18.90 -0.04 -16.62
CA SER A 64 -18.83 -1.13 -15.65
C SER A 64 -17.37 -1.55 -15.53
N PRO A 65 -16.79 -1.61 -14.31
CA PRO A 65 -15.44 -2.12 -14.16
C PRO A 65 -15.39 -3.56 -14.67
N SER A 66 -14.55 -3.80 -15.67
CA SER A 66 -14.30 -5.15 -16.18
C SER A 66 -13.31 -5.82 -15.24
N TYR A 67 -13.83 -6.53 -14.24
CA TYR A 67 -13.00 -7.42 -13.43
C TYR A 67 -12.61 -8.64 -14.24
N TYR A 68 -11.36 -9.05 -14.15
CA TYR A 68 -10.92 -10.30 -14.76
C TYR A 68 -10.01 -11.08 -13.81
N SER A 69 -10.16 -12.41 -13.83
CA SER A 69 -9.43 -13.29 -12.95
C SER A 69 -8.03 -13.57 -13.49
N ARG A 70 -7.01 -13.51 -12.62
CA ARG A 70 -5.63 -13.89 -12.91
C ARG A 70 -5.09 -14.77 -11.81
N ARG A 71 -4.32 -15.80 -12.18
CA ARG A 71 -3.63 -16.67 -11.22
C ARG A 71 -2.27 -16.07 -10.87
N ILE A 72 -1.89 -16.17 -9.61
CA ILE A 72 -0.55 -15.81 -9.14
C ILE A 72 0.44 -16.81 -9.69
N SER A 73 1.38 -16.30 -10.47
CA SER A 73 2.38 -17.07 -11.18
C SER A 73 3.78 -16.92 -10.60
N THR A 74 4.80 -17.36 -11.34
CA THR A 74 6.19 -17.22 -10.94
C THR A 74 6.69 -15.79 -11.17
N CYS A 75 7.24 -15.17 -10.13
CA CYS A 75 8.01 -13.94 -10.28
C CYS A 75 9.51 -14.29 -10.37
N ALA A 76 10.21 -13.77 -11.38
CA ALA A 76 11.62 -14.06 -11.64
C ALA A 76 11.96 -15.57 -11.75
N GLY A 77 11.05 -16.36 -12.34
CA GLY A 77 11.25 -17.80 -12.57
C GLY A 77 11.10 -18.70 -11.33
N ALA A 78 10.63 -18.16 -10.20
CA ALA A 78 10.33 -18.94 -9.00
C ALA A 78 8.85 -18.81 -8.59
N GLY A 79 8.20 -19.95 -8.34
CA GLY A 79 6.85 -19.99 -7.77
C GLY A 79 6.87 -19.51 -6.33
N ARG A 80 6.38 -18.30 -6.08
CA ARG A 80 6.36 -17.66 -4.75
C ARG A 80 4.99 -17.06 -4.49
N ASN A 81 4.68 -16.89 -3.21
CA ASN A 81 3.50 -16.13 -2.81
C ASN A 81 3.67 -14.66 -3.25
N ALA A 82 2.59 -14.06 -3.74
CA ALA A 82 2.57 -12.65 -4.10
C ALA A 82 2.28 -11.81 -2.85
N ASN A 83 3.11 -10.81 -2.57
CA ASN A 83 2.81 -9.81 -1.56
C ASN A 83 1.63 -8.96 -2.05
N PHE A 84 0.54 -8.95 -1.29
CA PHE A 84 -0.62 -8.11 -1.53
C PHE A 84 -0.52 -6.85 -0.68
N ARG A 85 -0.64 -5.68 -1.28
CA ARG A 85 -0.22 -4.42 -0.65
C ARG A 85 -1.30 -3.36 -0.64
N ALA A 86 -1.33 -2.53 0.40
CA ALA A 86 -2.22 -1.38 0.53
C ALA A 86 -1.89 -0.29 -0.49
N HIS A 87 -0.60 -0.18 -0.85
CA HIS A 87 -0.08 0.81 -1.77
C HIS A 87 0.86 0.16 -2.79
N PRO A 88 0.97 0.73 -4.00
CA PRO A 88 1.85 0.28 -5.09
C PRO A 88 3.31 0.60 -4.77
N SER A 89 3.85 0.03 -3.70
CA SER A 89 5.20 0.31 -3.23
C SER A 89 5.91 -0.94 -2.72
N LEU A 90 7.24 -0.96 -2.85
CA LEU A 90 8.09 -2.01 -2.32
C LEU A 90 8.26 -1.97 -0.79
N ASP A 91 7.88 -0.88 -0.11
CA ASP A 91 7.96 -0.77 1.36
C ASP A 91 7.26 -1.95 2.06
N PRO A 92 7.96 -2.76 2.88
CA PRO A 92 7.35 -3.86 3.63
C PRO A 92 6.11 -3.49 4.45
N ARG A 93 6.02 -2.24 4.92
CA ARG A 93 4.87 -1.73 5.68
C ARG A 93 3.61 -1.59 4.84
N SER A 94 3.69 -1.67 3.52
CA SER A 94 2.51 -1.71 2.66
C SER A 94 1.89 -3.11 2.56
N ILE A 95 2.57 -4.18 3.00
CA ILE A 95 2.09 -5.55 2.86
C ILE A 95 0.90 -5.80 3.78
N LEU A 96 -0.26 -6.05 3.18
CA LEU A 96 -1.49 -6.46 3.86
C LEU A 96 -1.49 -7.96 4.17
N GLY A 97 -0.84 -8.74 3.32
CA GLY A 97 -0.68 -10.19 3.45
C GLY A 97 -0.08 -10.77 2.18
N VAL A 98 -0.24 -12.07 1.99
CA VAL A 98 0.19 -12.75 0.77
C VAL A 98 -0.95 -13.54 0.14
N ILE A 99 -0.92 -13.64 -1.19
CA ILE A 99 -1.73 -14.57 -1.96
C ILE A 99 -0.82 -15.73 -2.36
N ARG A 100 -1.28 -16.97 -2.20
CA ARG A 100 -0.41 -18.12 -2.47
C ARG A 100 -0.20 -18.29 -3.95
N TYR A 101 0.96 -18.83 -4.31
CA TYR A 101 1.22 -19.28 -5.67
C TYR A 101 0.09 -20.19 -6.17
N GLY A 102 -0.38 -19.93 -7.39
CA GLY A 102 -1.45 -20.68 -8.04
C GLY A 102 -2.88 -20.30 -7.63
N GLU A 103 -3.07 -19.45 -6.61
CA GLU A 103 -4.39 -18.88 -6.30
C GLU A 103 -4.75 -17.75 -7.25
N SER A 104 -6.04 -17.42 -7.33
CA SER A 104 -6.54 -16.38 -8.23
C SER A 104 -6.88 -15.08 -7.50
N VAL A 105 -6.71 -13.98 -8.21
CA VAL A 105 -7.17 -12.64 -7.84
C VAL A 105 -8.04 -12.05 -8.94
N GLN A 106 -8.88 -11.08 -8.59
CA GLN A 106 -9.65 -10.32 -9.57
C GLN A 106 -8.96 -8.98 -9.80
N LEU A 107 -8.44 -8.73 -11.00
CA LEU A 107 -7.86 -7.44 -11.36
C LEU A 107 -8.97 -6.45 -11.70
N THR A 108 -8.85 -5.20 -11.25
CA THR A 108 -9.85 -4.14 -11.49
C THR A 108 -9.66 -3.45 -12.84
N GLY A 109 -8.54 -3.72 -13.52
CA GLY A 109 -8.12 -3.04 -14.75
C GLY A 109 -7.26 -1.79 -14.50
N LYS A 110 -7.13 -1.33 -13.25
CA LYS A 110 -6.26 -0.20 -12.91
C LYS A 110 -4.81 -0.66 -12.80
N VAL A 111 -3.95 0.04 -13.54
CA VAL A 111 -2.52 -0.24 -13.63
C VAL A 111 -1.75 1.05 -13.43
N ILE A 112 -0.68 1.01 -12.63
CA ILE A 112 0.20 2.17 -12.39
C ILE A 112 1.66 1.73 -12.34
N GLN A 113 2.59 2.67 -12.57
CA GLN A 113 4.01 2.46 -12.35
C GLN A 113 4.43 3.09 -11.02
N GLY A 114 5.25 2.38 -10.24
CA GLY A 114 5.78 2.85 -8.96
C GLY A 114 6.96 1.98 -8.50
N ASP A 115 7.99 2.60 -7.91
CA ASP A 115 9.21 1.91 -7.46
C ASP A 115 9.90 1.06 -8.54
N GLY A 116 9.80 1.48 -9.82
CA GLY A 116 10.36 0.75 -10.97
C GLY A 116 9.59 -0.52 -11.36
N VAL A 117 8.41 -0.74 -10.78
CA VAL A 117 7.56 -1.92 -11.01
C VAL A 117 6.18 -1.48 -11.53
N THR A 118 5.57 -2.27 -12.38
CA THR A 118 4.16 -2.11 -12.76
C THR A 118 3.28 -2.77 -11.72
N TRP A 119 2.25 -2.07 -11.24
CA TRP A 119 1.34 -2.52 -10.20
C TRP A 119 -0.07 -2.65 -10.76
N TYR A 120 -0.71 -3.78 -10.45
CA TYR A 120 -2.11 -4.03 -10.76
C TYR A 120 -2.95 -3.91 -9.50
N GLU A 121 -4.04 -3.14 -9.57
CA GLU A 121 -5.03 -3.13 -8.51
C GLU A 121 -5.88 -4.40 -8.61
N ALA A 122 -6.06 -5.06 -7.47
CA ALA A 122 -6.68 -6.37 -7.39
C ALA A 122 -7.54 -6.52 -6.14
N ILE A 123 -8.49 -7.45 -6.21
CA ILE A 123 -9.28 -7.92 -5.09
C ILE A 123 -8.82 -9.34 -4.77
N ALA A 124 -8.38 -9.54 -3.53
CA ALA A 124 -7.93 -10.83 -3.03
C ALA A 124 -9.08 -11.56 -2.31
N PRO A 125 -9.56 -12.73 -2.80
CA PRO A 125 -10.60 -13.50 -2.12
C PRO A 125 -10.16 -13.97 -0.72
N ALA A 126 -8.89 -14.32 -0.59
CA ALA A 126 -8.24 -14.73 0.64
C ALA A 126 -6.82 -14.18 0.71
N LEU A 127 -6.37 -13.88 1.93
CA LEU A 127 -4.99 -13.54 2.25
C LEU A 127 -4.47 -14.41 3.38
N TYR A 128 -3.16 -14.64 3.35
CA TYR A 128 -2.44 -15.32 4.42
C TYR A 128 -1.39 -14.38 5.00
N SER A 129 -0.95 -14.68 6.22
CA SER A 129 0.12 -13.91 6.86
C SER A 129 1.40 -13.94 6.03
N SER A 130 1.96 -12.76 5.81
CA SER A 130 3.34 -12.60 5.36
C SER A 130 4.31 -12.90 6.49
N LEU A 131 5.46 -13.46 6.15
CA LEU A 131 6.59 -13.67 7.06
C LEU A 131 7.52 -12.44 7.12
N ASP A 132 7.24 -11.41 6.33
CA ASP A 132 8.00 -10.16 6.37
C ASP A 132 7.73 -9.41 7.68
N ALA A 133 8.80 -9.04 8.39
CA ALA A 133 8.72 -8.36 9.69
C ALA A 133 8.02 -7.00 9.62
N GLY A 134 8.00 -6.35 8.45
CA GLY A 134 7.32 -5.08 8.26
C GLY A 134 5.84 -5.19 7.89
N ALA A 135 5.34 -6.39 7.60
CA ALA A 135 3.98 -6.57 7.09
C ALA A 135 2.92 -6.22 8.14
N GLN A 136 1.85 -5.56 7.68
CA GLN A 136 0.70 -5.23 8.53
C GLN A 136 -0.17 -6.46 8.85
N ASN A 137 -0.18 -7.46 7.96
CA ASN A 137 -0.99 -8.67 8.11
C ASN A 137 -2.48 -8.38 8.42
N ARG A 138 -3.06 -7.40 7.71
CA ARG A 138 -4.48 -7.08 7.74
C ARG A 138 -5.24 -8.01 6.79
N LEU A 139 -5.61 -9.19 7.27
CA LEU A 139 -6.14 -10.29 6.43
C LEU A 139 -7.65 -10.21 6.18
N GLU A 140 -8.14 -9.05 5.76
CA GLU A 140 -9.54 -8.85 5.37
C GLU A 140 -9.83 -9.56 4.03
N SER A 141 -10.96 -10.28 3.94
CA SER A 141 -11.39 -10.95 2.70
C SER A 141 -11.98 -9.94 1.71
N ASN A 142 -11.74 -10.17 0.42
CA ASN A 142 -12.22 -9.32 -0.69
C ASN A 142 -11.77 -7.85 -0.59
N GLN A 143 -10.65 -7.59 0.10
CA GLN A 143 -10.11 -6.23 0.17
C GLN A 143 -9.38 -5.87 -1.12
N ILE A 144 -9.39 -4.58 -1.44
CA ILE A 144 -8.69 -4.01 -2.60
C ILE A 144 -7.25 -3.69 -2.21
N GLY A 145 -6.32 -4.00 -3.10
CA GLY A 145 -4.90 -3.72 -2.91
C GLY A 145 -4.14 -3.87 -4.22
N TRP A 146 -2.82 -3.99 -4.11
CA TRP A 146 -1.89 -3.92 -5.23
C TRP A 146 -0.99 -5.14 -5.27
N ILE A 147 -0.75 -5.63 -6.48
CA ILE A 147 0.13 -6.77 -6.78
C ILE A 147 1.12 -6.34 -7.85
N ALA A 148 2.39 -6.71 -7.67
CA ALA A 148 3.44 -6.43 -8.63
C ALA A 148 3.26 -7.27 -9.91
N SER A 149 3.56 -6.68 -11.05
CA SER A 149 3.37 -7.27 -12.39
C SER A 149 4.03 -8.62 -12.57
N CYS A 150 5.17 -8.86 -11.93
CA CYS A 150 5.89 -10.12 -12.09
C CYS A 150 5.13 -11.35 -11.58
N PHE A 151 4.03 -11.17 -10.84
CA PHE A 151 3.16 -12.26 -10.37
C PHE A 151 1.92 -12.46 -11.26
N ILE A 152 1.73 -11.62 -12.27
CA ILE A 152 0.60 -11.66 -13.20
C ILE A 152 1.14 -12.12 -14.56
N GLU A 153 0.74 -13.32 -15.00
CA GLU A 153 0.97 -13.76 -16.38
C GLU A 153 -0.06 -13.10 -17.32
N ASP A 154 0.42 -12.62 -18.47
CA ASP A 154 -0.41 -12.08 -19.54
C ASP A 154 -1.26 -13.16 -20.21
#